data_AF-A0A917SJ81-F1
#
_entry.id   AF-A0A917SJ81-F1
#
_cell.length_a   1.000
_cell.length_b   1.000
_cell.length_c   1.000
_cell.angle_alpha   90.00
_cell.angle_beta   90.00
_cell.angle_gamma   90.00
#
_symmetry.space_group_name_H-M   'P 1'
#
loop_
_entity.id
_entity.type
_entity.pdbx_description
1 polymer ?
#
loop_
_entity_poly.entity_id
_entity_poly.type
_entity_poly.pdbx_seq_one_letter_code
_entity_poly.pdbx_strand_id
1 'polypeptide(L)' 'MSPRTLALLLLIPAAACTELPPVEQTVSAEAQAAPYPDLAPTASLTDALPEGRIAPGDAAALEARGDALRRKAAAAGS' A
#
# COMPACT_ATOMS: atom_id res chain seq x y z
N MET A 1 7.67 23.21 -28.87
CA MET A 1 8.32 22.57 -27.71
C MET A 1 8.96 21.26 -28.17
N SER A 2 10.23 21.04 -27.87
CA SER A 2 10.95 19.82 -28.27
C SER A 2 10.48 18.63 -27.42
N PRO A 3 10.40 17.40 -27.96
CA PRO A 3 10.05 16.20 -27.18
C PRO A 3 10.97 16.00 -25.97
N ARG A 4 12.22 16.48 -26.06
CA ARG A 4 13.18 16.48 -24.94
C ARG A 4 12.73 17.38 -23.79
N THR A 5 12.12 18.52 -24.09
CA THR A 5 11.61 19.46 -23.08
C THR A 5 10.42 18.87 -22.34
N LEU A 6 9.57 18.11 -23.03
CA LEU A 6 8.39 17.47 -22.44
C LEU A 6 8.78 16.30 -21.51
N ALA A 7 9.78 15.50 -21.92
CA ALA A 7 10.34 14.45 -21.09
C ALA A 7 10.97 14.99 -19.79
N LEU A 8 11.72 16.11 -19.86
CA LEU A 8 12.29 16.75 -18.67
C LEU A 8 11.23 17.29 -17.70
N LEU A 9 10.13 17.84 -18.23
CA LEU A 9 9.05 18.39 -17.40
C LEU A 9 8.32 17.31 -16.59
N LEU A 10 8.26 16.08 -17.12
CA LEU A 10 7.56 14.95 -16.50
C LEU A 10 8.33 14.31 -15.33
N LEU A 11 9.64 14.54 -15.24
CA LEU A 11 10.51 14.03 -14.17
C LEU A 11 10.45 14.85 -12.88
N ILE A 12 10.00 16.11 -12.95
CA ILE A 12 9.95 17.04 -11.81
C ILE A 12 8.99 16.56 -10.70
N PRO A 13 7.73 16.13 -10.97
CA PRO A 13 6.83 15.71 -9.89
C PRO A 13 7.24 14.39 -9.23
N ALA A 14 8.06 13.55 -9.87
CA ALA A 14 8.53 12.30 -9.29
C ALA A 14 9.50 12.51 -8.11
N ALA A 15 10.24 13.62 -8.10
CA ALA A 15 11.16 13.98 -7.03
C ALA A 15 10.45 14.62 -5.81
N ALA A 16 9.23 15.12 -5.98
CA ALA A 16 8.48 15.77 -4.89
C ALA A 16 7.90 14.77 -3.87
N CYS A 17 7.86 13.47 -4.20
CA CYS A 17 7.31 12.43 -3.32
C CYS A 17 8.36 11.73 -2.44
N THR A 18 9.65 12.11 -2.50
CA THR A 18 10.71 11.46 -1.72
C THR A 18 11.01 12.12 -0.38
N GLU A 19 10.53 13.34 -0.15
CA GLU A 19 10.59 13.97 1.18
C GLU A 19 9.40 13.50 2.01
N LEU A 20 9.55 12.35 2.65
CA LEU A 20 8.67 11.97 3.74
C LEU A 20 9.13 12.76 4.98
N PRO A 21 8.26 13.55 5.63
CA PRO A 21 8.64 14.28 6.83
C PRO A 21 9.07 13.30 7.93
N PRO A 22 10.03 13.68 8.80
CA PRO A 22 10.43 12.85 9.93
C PRO A 22 9.23 12.62 10.85
N VAL A 23 8.77 11.37 10.92
CA VAL A 23 7.57 10.97 11.69
C VAL A 23 7.85 11.06 13.19
N GLU A 24 9.12 10.96 13.57
CA GLU A 24 9.62 10.93 14.94
C GLU A 24 9.35 12.23 15.72
N GLN A 25 9.14 13.35 15.02
CA GLN A 25 8.89 14.65 15.66
C GLN A 25 7.44 14.84 16.12
N THR A 26 6.55 13.89 15.80
CA THR A 26 5.11 14.03 16.10
C THR A 26 4.69 13.44 17.44
N VAL A 27 5.59 12.72 18.13
CA VAL A 27 5.29 12.05 19.39
C VAL A 27 5.98 12.76 20.56
N SER A 28 5.20 13.30 21.50
CA SER A 28 5.73 13.95 22.70
C SER A 28 6.53 12.98 23.58
N ALA A 29 7.49 13.50 24.35
CA ALA A 29 8.24 12.69 25.31
C ALA A 29 7.33 12.00 26.34
N GLU A 30 6.23 12.65 26.71
CA GLU A 30 5.19 12.08 27.57
C GLU A 30 4.48 10.89 26.92
N ALA A 31 4.14 10.98 25.62
CA ALA A 31 3.53 9.88 24.88
C ALA A 31 4.49 8.70 24.66
N GLN A 32 5.80 8.95 24.53
CA GLN A 32 6.81 7.89 24.45
C GLN A 32 7.04 7.20 25.79
N ALA A 33 6.92 7.93 26.90
CA ALA A 33 7.08 7.39 28.26
C ALA A 33 5.79 6.74 28.80
N ALA A 34 4.66 6.94 28.12
CA ALA A 34 3.39 6.35 28.52
C ALA A 34 3.46 4.82 28.46
N PRO A 35 2.86 4.11 29.44
CA PRO A 35 2.75 2.67 29.36
C PRO A 35 1.96 2.28 28.10
N TYR A 36 2.43 1.22 27.43
CA TYR A 36 1.71 0.67 26.30
C TYR A 36 0.32 0.23 26.76
N PRO A 37 -0.76 0.52 26.01
CA PRO A 37 -2.10 0.14 26.40
C PRO A 37 -2.25 -1.38 26.44
N ASP A 38 -3.10 -1.87 27.33
CA ASP A 38 -3.47 -3.28 27.35
C ASP A 38 -4.13 -3.65 26.02
N LEU A 39 -3.60 -4.69 25.38
CA LEU A 39 -4.15 -5.21 24.13
C LEU A 39 -5.53 -5.81 24.39
N ALA A 40 -6.54 -5.36 23.63
CA ALA A 40 -7.84 -5.99 23.67
C ALA A 40 -7.74 -7.46 23.23
N PRO A 41 -8.43 -8.40 23.89
CA PRO A 41 -8.46 -9.80 23.48
C PRO A 41 -8.91 -9.95 22.03
N THR A 42 -8.12 -10.67 21.23
CA THR A 42 -8.39 -10.85 19.79
C THR A 42 -9.48 -11.88 19.49
N ALA A 43 -9.88 -12.70 20.48
CA ALA A 43 -10.90 -13.73 20.33
C ALA A 43 -12.21 -13.17 19.75
N SER A 44 -12.68 -12.02 20.28
CA SER A 44 -13.89 -11.35 19.80
C SER A 44 -13.79 -10.87 18.35
N LEU A 45 -12.57 -10.60 17.85
CA LEU A 45 -12.34 -10.16 16.47
C LEU A 45 -12.40 -11.34 15.50
N THR A 46 -11.89 -12.50 15.89
CA THR A 46 -11.95 -13.73 15.08
C THR A 46 -13.36 -14.31 15.03
N ASP A 47 -14.09 -14.25 16.14
CA ASP A 47 -15.47 -14.76 16.21
C ASP A 47 -16.46 -13.90 15.40
N ALA A 48 -16.12 -12.63 15.17
CA ALA A 48 -16.88 -11.71 14.32
C ALA A 48 -16.56 -11.84 12.82
N LEU A 49 -15.57 -12.67 12.44
CA LEU A 49 -15.29 -12.90 11.02
C LEU A 49 -16.34 -13.85 10.44
N PRO A 50 -17.06 -13.46 9.37
CA PRO A 50 -17.96 -14.39 8.71
C PRO A 50 -17.16 -15.59 8.19
N GLU A 51 -17.60 -16.80 8.56
CA GLU A 51 -17.06 -18.03 8.00
C GLU A 51 -17.22 -18.01 6.47
N GLY A 52 -16.16 -18.37 5.75
CA GLY A 52 -16.23 -18.50 4.29
C GLY A 52 -16.10 -17.18 3.51
N ARG A 53 -15.07 -16.36 3.80
CA ARG A 53 -14.70 -15.24 2.91
C ARG A 53 -14.28 -15.70 1.51
N ILE A 54 -13.85 -16.95 1.37
CA ILE A 54 -13.43 -17.53 0.09
C ILE A 54 -14.60 -18.27 -0.55
N ALA A 55 -15.12 -17.72 -1.63
CA ALA A 55 -16.15 -18.34 -2.44
C ALA A 55 -15.55 -19.33 -3.45
N PRO A 56 -16.31 -20.35 -3.87
CA PRO A 56 -15.94 -21.15 -5.03
C PRO A 56 -15.70 -20.24 -6.24
N GLY A 57 -14.47 -20.23 -6.77
CA GLY A 57 -14.07 -19.41 -7.92
C GLY A 57 -13.08 -18.28 -7.60
N ASP A 58 -12.84 -17.94 -6.34
CA ASP A 58 -11.90 -16.89 -5.96
C ASP A 58 -10.45 -17.20 -6.39
N ALA A 59 -10.07 -18.47 -6.39
CA ALA A 59 -8.77 -18.91 -6.88
C ALA A 59 -8.60 -18.59 -8.38
N ALA A 60 -9.59 -18.95 -9.20
CA ALA A 60 -9.57 -18.66 -10.63
C ALA A 60 -9.61 -17.15 -10.92
N ALA A 61 -10.35 -16.38 -10.12
CA ALA A 61 -10.40 -14.93 -10.23
C ALA A 61 -9.04 -14.28 -9.90
N LEU A 62 -8.35 -14.78 -8.86
CA LEU A 62 -7.00 -14.32 -8.51
C LEU A 62 -5.97 -14.65 -9.59
N GLU A 63 -6.01 -15.86 -10.15
CA GLU A 63 -5.14 -16.27 -11.26
C GLU A 63 -5.32 -15.37 -12.49
N ALA A 64 -6.58 -15.16 -12.91
CA ALA A 64 -6.89 -14.29 -14.05
C ALA A 64 -6.38 -12.85 -13.83
N ARG A 65 -6.46 -12.36 -12.59
CA ARG A 65 -5.97 -11.03 -12.21
C ARG A 65 -4.44 -10.98 -12.26
N GLY A 66 -3.77 -12.03 -11.78
CA GLY A 66 -2.32 -12.19 -11.90
C GLY A 66 -1.84 -12.17 -13.35
N ASP A 67 -2.51 -12.91 -14.23
CA ASP A 67 -2.20 -12.93 -15.66
C ASP A 67 -2.36 -11.55 -16.32
N ALA A 68 -3.45 -10.84 -15.99
CA ALA A 68 -3.68 -9.50 -16.49
C ALA A 68 -2.57 -8.53 -16.05
N LEU A 69 -2.13 -8.61 -14.79
CA LEU A 69 -1.03 -7.79 -14.28
C LEU A 69 0.30 -8.10 -14.97
N ARG A 70 0.64 -9.38 -15.19
CA ARG A 70 1.85 -9.75 -15.92
C ARG A 70 1.84 -9.21 -17.35
N ARG A 71 0.70 -9.31 -18.05
CA ARG A 71 0.55 -8.73 -19.40
C ARG A 71 0.75 -7.21 -19.39
N LYS A 72 0.15 -6.51 -18.42
CA LYS A 72 0.35 -5.06 -18.27
C LYS A 72 1.80 -4.68 -17.97
N ALA A 73 2.47 -5.43 -17.09
CA ALA A 73 3.88 -5.20 -16.76
C ALA A 73 4.77 -5.40 -17.99
N ALA A 74 4.53 -6.47 -18.77
CA ALA A 74 5.25 -6.71 -20.02
C ALA A 74 5.03 -5.58 -21.04
N ALA A 75 3.82 -5.05 -21.15
CA ALA A 75 3.49 -3.93 -22.03
C ALA A 75 4.02 -2.56 -21.53
N ALA A 76 4.27 -2.41 -20.24
CA ALA A 76 4.82 -1.17 -19.66
C ALA A 76 6.37 -1.15 -19.65
N GLY A 77 7.01 -2.30 -19.93
CA GLY A 77 8.46 -2.43 -20.06
C GLY A 77 8.98 -2.38 -21.51
N SER A 78 8.10 -2.14 -22.49
CA SER A 78 8.41 -1.90 -23.91
C SER A 78 8.27 -0.43 -24.25
#